data_AF-A0A2H0DKL3-F1
#
_entry.id   AF-A0A2H0DKL3-F1
#
_cell.length_a   1.000
_cell.length_b   1.000
_cell.length_c   1.000
_cell.angle_alpha   90.00
_cell.angle_beta   90.00
_cell.angle_gamma   90.00
#
_symmetry.space_group_name_H-M   'P 1'
#
loop_
_entity.id
_entity.type
_entity.pdbx_description
1 polymer ?
#
loop_
_entity_poly.entity_id
_entity_poly.type
_entity_poly.pdbx_seq_one_letter_code
_entity_poly.pdbx_strand_id
1 'polypeptide(L)'
;MRALTPLLLIVLLPCSGAAARRADLQGRVADKVPGTDELLFLGWNNACSVALEYYSYPLLGAAPLGDPDRWRVGTVTVEPDGEQEEKDWVYTHERTSYWDRERAESAVRSLSKEGYDAPGFLEQVRNAPIAERPGLYETLHTTAAFKGSVHALDWPDPRFHIESIRYSPFGHCAFLVYRDLKNPRASYDFRLVRILDPGVRRVRARAHTTNGLLLYKDNSDIYAAEAELSIAAEMDPQYALALFYHGGFLIAHGRREDGIRRLAEAVKIDDRFIEKAKSAKEYETVREHPEFKKVIRERDAWIHPAKEPGRIYR
;
A
#
# COMPACT_ATOMS: atom_id res chain seq x y z
N MET A 1 -95.20 10.25 16.07
CA MET A 1 -94.53 11.42 16.66
C MET A 1 -93.27 11.70 15.84
N ARG A 2 -93.20 12.89 15.25
CA ARG A 2 -92.09 13.40 14.43
C ARG A 2 -91.03 14.01 15.34
N ALA A 3 -89.75 13.76 15.07
CA ALA A 3 -88.60 14.63 15.41
C ALA A 3 -87.35 14.00 14.77
N LEU A 4 -86.81 14.57 13.69
CA LEU A 4 -85.90 15.73 13.62
C LEU A 4 -84.45 15.28 13.47
N THR A 5 -83.99 15.32 12.22
CA THR A 5 -82.60 15.38 11.78
C THR A 5 -81.87 16.59 12.36
N PRO A 6 -80.56 16.49 12.66
CA PRO A 6 -79.64 17.62 12.53
C PRO A 6 -78.50 17.26 11.57
N LEU A 7 -78.44 17.92 10.42
CA LEU A 7 -77.62 19.11 10.12
C LEU A 7 -76.11 18.82 10.17
N LEU A 8 -75.59 18.49 8.99
CA LEU A 8 -74.18 18.41 8.64
C LEU A 8 -73.59 19.84 8.62
N LEU A 9 -72.68 20.15 9.54
CA LEU A 9 -71.96 21.42 9.57
C LEU A 9 -70.84 21.39 8.51
N ILE A 10 -71.08 22.02 7.36
CA ILE A 10 -70.05 22.27 6.34
C ILE A 10 -69.25 23.49 6.78
N VAL A 11 -68.02 23.26 7.23
CA VAL A 11 -67.02 24.33 7.42
C VAL A 11 -66.42 24.66 6.06
N LEU A 12 -66.85 25.79 5.49
CA LEU A 12 -66.19 26.43 4.35
C LEU A 12 -64.90 27.09 4.83
N LEU A 13 -63.76 26.45 4.55
CA LEU A 13 -62.46 27.13 4.61
C LEU A 13 -62.30 28.00 3.35
N PRO A 14 -61.83 29.25 3.47
CA PRO A 14 -61.59 30.10 2.32
C PRO A 14 -60.44 29.55 1.47
N CYS A 15 -60.72 29.41 0.17
CA CYS A 15 -59.72 29.32 -0.89
C CYS A 15 -58.88 30.61 -0.89
N SER A 16 -57.78 30.63 -0.15
CA SER A 16 -56.71 31.60 -0.35
C SER A 16 -55.75 31.04 -1.40
N GLY A 17 -55.85 31.66 -2.57
CA GLY A 17 -54.99 31.60 -3.76
C GLY A 17 -53.74 30.73 -3.71
N ALA A 18 -53.69 29.84 -4.69
CA ALA A 18 -52.50 29.19 -5.20
C ALA A 18 -51.38 30.19 -5.51
N ALA A 19 -50.51 30.42 -4.54
CA ALA A 19 -49.15 30.91 -4.73
C ALA A 19 -48.19 29.97 -3.99
N ALA A 20 -48.40 28.66 -4.15
CA ALA A 20 -47.51 27.64 -3.64
C ALA A 20 -46.30 27.49 -4.57
N ARG A 21 -45.22 28.19 -4.22
CA ARG A 21 -43.82 27.78 -4.37
C ARG A 21 -43.46 27.12 -5.71
N ARG A 22 -43.30 27.94 -6.75
CA ARG A 22 -42.20 27.79 -7.71
C ARG A 22 -40.93 28.41 -7.11
N ALA A 23 -40.50 27.89 -5.96
CA ALA A 23 -39.23 28.25 -5.36
C ALA A 23 -38.30 27.05 -5.52
N ASP A 24 -37.17 27.27 -6.18
CA ASP A 24 -36.00 26.39 -6.22
C ASP A 24 -36.15 24.98 -6.81
N LEU A 25 -36.39 24.95 -8.12
CA LEU A 25 -35.74 23.95 -8.98
C LEU A 25 -34.76 24.64 -9.94
N GLN A 26 -34.19 25.79 -9.54
CA GLN A 26 -32.96 26.28 -10.14
C GLN A 26 -31.84 25.36 -9.65
N GLY A 27 -31.22 24.69 -10.61
CA GLY A 27 -30.23 23.64 -10.44
C GLY A 27 -29.33 23.83 -9.22
N ARG A 28 -29.50 22.94 -8.24
CA ARG A 28 -28.31 22.38 -7.61
C ARG A 28 -27.50 21.79 -8.76
N VAL A 29 -26.50 22.52 -9.21
CA VAL A 29 -25.38 21.96 -9.96
C VAL A 29 -24.98 20.77 -9.11
N ALA A 30 -25.32 19.56 -9.56
CA ALA A 30 -24.89 18.35 -8.89
C ALA A 30 -23.39 18.52 -8.68
N ASP A 31 -22.95 18.49 -7.42
CA ASP A 31 -21.55 18.70 -7.09
C ASP A 31 -20.74 17.81 -8.03
N LYS A 32 -19.95 18.43 -8.91
CA LYS A 32 -19.19 17.72 -9.93
C LYS A 32 -18.27 16.78 -9.18
N VAL A 33 -18.55 15.48 -9.22
CA VAL A 33 -17.66 14.51 -8.59
C VAL A 33 -16.31 14.60 -9.30
N PRO A 34 -15.21 14.82 -8.57
CA PRO A 34 -13.89 14.98 -9.16
C PRO A 34 -13.55 13.75 -10.00
N GLY A 35 -12.90 13.97 -11.14
CA GLY A 35 -12.30 12.88 -11.91
C GLY A 35 -11.17 12.25 -11.11
N THR A 36 -10.76 11.05 -11.47
CA THR A 36 -9.78 10.27 -10.70
C THR A 36 -8.67 9.79 -11.60
N ASP A 37 -7.48 9.64 -11.04
CA ASP A 37 -6.40 8.89 -11.68
C ASP A 37 -6.24 7.51 -11.04
N GLU A 38 -5.75 6.56 -11.82
CA GLU A 38 -5.32 5.23 -11.39
C GLU A 38 -3.93 4.96 -11.95
N LEU A 39 -3.04 4.45 -11.09
CA LEU A 39 -1.68 4.05 -11.46
C LEU A 39 -1.52 2.57 -11.07
N LEU A 40 -1.32 1.71 -12.06
CA LEU A 40 -1.13 0.28 -11.85
C LEU A 40 0.32 -0.10 -12.16
N PHE A 41 0.94 -0.77 -11.21
CA PHE A 41 2.27 -1.36 -11.37
C PHE A 41 2.14 -2.76 -11.95
N LEU A 42 2.85 -3.05 -13.04
CA LEU A 42 2.82 -4.37 -13.69
C LEU A 42 3.95 -5.27 -13.19
N GLY A 43 5.16 -4.74 -13.15
CA GLY A 43 6.32 -5.52 -12.77
C GLY A 43 7.63 -4.83 -13.09
N TRP A 44 8.69 -5.32 -12.47
CA TRP A 44 10.08 -5.08 -12.83
C TRP A 44 10.51 -6.08 -13.90
N ASN A 45 11.48 -5.68 -14.71
CA ASN A 45 12.30 -6.63 -15.46
C ASN A 45 13.61 -6.93 -14.71
N ASN A 46 14.61 -7.49 -15.41
CA ASN A 46 15.93 -7.80 -14.87
C ASN A 46 16.88 -6.59 -14.77
N ALA A 47 16.40 -5.38 -15.08
CA ALA A 47 17.16 -4.13 -15.05
C ALA A 47 16.48 -3.11 -14.13
N CYS A 48 17.00 -1.89 -14.10
CA CYS A 48 16.31 -0.73 -13.52
C CYS A 48 15.23 -0.24 -14.47
N SER A 49 14.21 -1.09 -14.70
CA SER A 49 13.06 -0.75 -15.51
C SER A 49 11.79 -1.36 -14.95
N VAL A 50 10.70 -0.61 -15.05
CA VAL A 50 9.38 -0.95 -14.53
C VAL A 50 8.32 -0.71 -15.61
N ALA A 51 7.36 -1.62 -15.70
CA ALA A 51 6.18 -1.46 -16.52
C ALA A 51 4.98 -0.99 -15.68
N LEU A 52 4.17 -0.10 -16.25
CA LEU A 52 3.00 0.47 -15.57
C LEU A 52 1.87 0.84 -16.55
N GLU A 53 0.67 0.92 -16.00
CA GLU A 53 -0.51 1.52 -16.63
C GLU A 53 -0.89 2.78 -15.86
N TYR A 54 -1.24 3.84 -16.58
CA TYR A 54 -1.78 5.07 -16.00
C TYR A 54 -3.09 5.41 -16.70
N TYR A 55 -4.15 5.60 -15.92
CA TYR A 55 -5.48 5.98 -16.37
C TYR A 55 -5.91 7.27 -15.68
N SER A 56 -6.50 8.18 -16.44
CA SER A 56 -7.12 9.40 -15.93
C SER A 56 -8.55 9.45 -16.43
N TYR A 57 -9.47 9.56 -15.48
CA TYR A 57 -10.90 9.53 -15.74
C TYR A 57 -11.48 10.94 -15.63
N PRO A 58 -12.43 11.29 -16.51
CA PRO A 58 -13.09 12.57 -16.46
C PRO A 58 -13.94 12.75 -15.19
N LEU A 59 -14.37 13.99 -14.95
CA LEU A 59 -15.41 14.29 -13.98
C LEU A 59 -16.66 13.46 -14.30
N LEU A 60 -17.36 12.92 -13.29
CA LEU A 60 -18.62 12.21 -13.55
C LEU A 60 -19.57 13.10 -14.35
N GLY A 61 -20.07 12.56 -15.47
CA GLY A 61 -20.96 13.25 -16.40
C GLY A 61 -20.26 14.00 -17.55
N ALA A 62 -18.94 14.01 -17.65
CA ALA A 62 -18.21 14.65 -18.74
C ALA A 62 -17.86 13.74 -19.93
N ALA A 63 -17.96 12.41 -19.78
CA ALA A 63 -17.72 11.42 -20.84
C ALA A 63 -18.64 10.20 -20.67
N PRO A 64 -18.72 9.27 -21.65
CA PRO A 64 -19.38 7.98 -21.47
C PRO A 64 -18.89 7.33 -20.16
N LEU A 65 -19.85 6.88 -19.34
CA LEU A 65 -19.57 6.37 -18.00
C LEU A 65 -18.52 5.25 -18.04
N GLY A 66 -17.35 5.50 -17.44
CA GLY A 66 -16.36 4.48 -17.14
C GLY A 66 -15.09 4.48 -18.00
N ASP A 67 -15.01 5.29 -19.07
CA ASP A 67 -13.83 5.32 -19.92
C ASP A 67 -12.82 6.39 -19.49
N PRO A 68 -11.51 6.08 -19.45
CA PRO A 68 -10.47 7.06 -19.21
C PRO A 68 -10.34 8.01 -20.41
N ASP A 69 -10.14 9.30 -20.14
CA ASP A 69 -9.87 10.31 -21.18
C ASP A 69 -8.39 10.63 -21.35
N ARG A 70 -7.53 10.07 -20.50
CA ARG A 70 -6.10 9.87 -20.77
C ARG A 70 -5.70 8.50 -20.28
N TRP A 71 -4.91 7.80 -21.08
CA TRP A 71 -4.34 6.53 -20.67
C TRP A 71 -2.98 6.31 -21.32
N ARG A 72 -2.10 5.62 -20.62
CA ARG A 72 -0.76 5.24 -21.08
C ARG A 72 -0.40 3.87 -20.54
N VAL A 73 0.25 3.07 -21.38
CA VAL A 73 0.86 1.79 -20.97
C VAL A 73 2.28 1.79 -21.53
N GLY A 74 3.26 1.50 -20.68
CA GLY A 74 4.65 1.52 -21.09
C GLY A 74 5.61 1.25 -19.95
N THR A 75 6.85 1.66 -20.17
CA THR A 75 7.96 1.42 -19.26
C THR A 75 8.65 2.71 -18.84
N VAL A 76 9.19 2.70 -17.63
CA VAL A 76 10.13 3.71 -17.14
C VAL A 76 11.44 3.01 -16.87
N THR A 77 12.54 3.54 -17.41
CA THR A 77 13.87 2.90 -17.34
C THR A 77 14.92 3.89 -16.88
N VAL A 78 15.86 3.46 -16.07
CA VAL A 78 17.11 4.18 -15.79
C VAL A 78 18.24 3.37 -16.39
N GLU A 79 18.95 3.95 -17.36
CA GLU A 79 20.05 3.26 -18.04
C GLU A 79 21.17 2.84 -17.06
N PRO A 80 21.94 1.78 -17.36
CA PRO A 80 23.04 1.29 -16.51
C PRO A 80 24.02 2.37 -16.06
N ASP A 81 24.36 3.31 -16.94
CA ASP A 81 25.32 4.40 -16.71
C ASP A 81 24.64 5.78 -16.58
N GLY A 82 23.30 5.81 -16.59
CA GLY A 82 22.50 7.02 -16.51
C GLY A 82 21.90 7.26 -15.13
N GLU A 83 21.58 8.53 -14.84
CA GLU A 83 20.82 8.94 -13.65
C GLU A 83 19.40 9.40 -14.00
N GLN A 84 19.13 9.65 -15.28
CA GLN A 84 17.84 10.13 -15.76
C GLN A 84 16.92 8.95 -16.11
N GLU A 85 15.65 9.09 -15.75
CA GLU A 85 14.62 8.17 -16.20
C GLU A 85 14.22 8.47 -17.65
N GLU A 86 14.08 7.43 -18.46
CA GLU A 86 13.47 7.47 -19.78
C GLU A 86 12.10 6.81 -19.71
N LYS A 87 11.11 7.43 -20.35
CA LYS A 87 9.73 6.94 -20.41
C LYS A 87 9.43 6.50 -21.83
N ASP A 88 9.22 5.21 -22.03
CA ASP A 88 8.82 4.63 -23.31
C ASP A 88 7.38 4.15 -23.24
N TRP A 89 6.49 4.87 -23.91
CA TRP A 89 5.05 4.58 -23.91
C TRP A 89 4.69 3.73 -25.14
N VAL A 90 4.53 2.42 -24.92
CA VAL A 90 4.03 1.49 -25.95
C VAL A 90 2.68 1.97 -26.50
N TYR A 91 1.81 2.47 -25.62
CA TYR A 91 0.58 3.14 -26.00
C TYR A 91 0.37 4.42 -25.20
N THR A 92 -0.07 5.47 -25.89
CA THR A 92 -0.47 6.75 -25.28
C THR A 92 -1.68 7.32 -26.01
N HIS A 93 -2.68 7.74 -25.24
CA HIS A 93 -3.91 8.35 -25.76
C HIS A 93 -3.71 9.73 -26.39
N GLU A 94 -2.55 10.38 -26.22
CA GLU A 94 -2.29 11.71 -26.79
C GLU A 94 -2.44 11.77 -28.32
N ARG A 95 -2.47 10.61 -29.00
CA ARG A 95 -2.51 10.50 -30.47
C ARG A 95 -3.74 9.79 -31.06
N THR A 96 -4.64 9.20 -30.26
CA THR A 96 -5.79 8.42 -30.76
C THR A 96 -7.07 8.79 -30.04
N SER A 97 -8.19 8.96 -30.75
CA SER A 97 -9.39 9.64 -30.24
C SER A 97 -10.33 8.82 -29.32
N TYR A 98 -10.03 7.55 -29.02
CA TYR A 98 -10.90 6.72 -28.18
C TYR A 98 -10.11 5.78 -27.25
N TRP A 99 -10.72 5.45 -26.11
CA TRP A 99 -10.24 4.41 -25.20
C TRP A 99 -10.38 3.03 -25.86
N ASP A 100 -9.29 2.25 -25.86
CA ASP A 100 -9.23 0.92 -26.46
C ASP A 100 -8.66 -0.07 -25.44
N ARG A 101 -9.58 -0.69 -24.69
CA ARG A 101 -9.25 -1.67 -23.65
C ARG A 101 -8.47 -2.86 -24.19
N GLU A 102 -8.82 -3.36 -25.37
CA GLU A 102 -8.15 -4.53 -25.96
C GLU A 102 -6.69 -4.21 -26.28
N ARG A 103 -6.40 -3.00 -26.77
CA ARG A 103 -5.03 -2.53 -26.96
C ARG A 103 -4.27 -2.39 -25.66
N ALA A 104 -4.84 -1.78 -24.63
CA ALA A 104 -4.20 -1.66 -23.33
C ALA A 104 -3.85 -3.04 -22.75
N GLU A 105 -4.80 -3.97 -22.74
CA GLU A 105 -4.57 -5.35 -22.28
C GLU A 105 -3.55 -6.09 -23.16
N SER A 106 -3.52 -5.82 -24.47
CA SER A 106 -2.52 -6.39 -25.37
C SER A 106 -1.11 -5.88 -25.06
N ALA A 107 -0.98 -4.59 -24.72
CA ALA A 107 0.28 -3.98 -24.30
C ALA A 107 0.80 -4.63 -23.02
N VAL A 108 -0.07 -4.77 -22.01
CA VAL A 108 0.24 -5.44 -20.74
C VAL A 108 0.73 -6.86 -20.99
N ARG A 109 0.03 -7.62 -21.86
CA ARG A 109 0.46 -8.98 -22.24
C ARG A 109 1.81 -9.00 -22.96
N SER A 110 2.14 -8.00 -23.76
CA SER A 110 3.45 -7.89 -24.41
C SER A 110 4.54 -7.64 -23.38
N LEU A 111 4.37 -6.64 -22.52
CA LEU A 111 5.33 -6.29 -21.46
C LEU A 111 5.57 -7.47 -20.51
N SER A 112 4.51 -8.20 -20.14
CA SER A 112 4.66 -9.43 -19.35
C SER A 112 5.51 -10.49 -20.07
N LYS A 113 5.32 -10.70 -21.38
CA LYS A 113 6.17 -11.62 -22.18
C LYS A 113 7.62 -11.15 -22.30
N GLU A 114 7.85 -9.85 -22.18
CA GLU A 114 9.18 -9.23 -22.15
C GLU A 114 9.85 -9.29 -20.76
N GLY A 115 9.19 -9.90 -19.77
CA GLY A 115 9.73 -10.16 -18.44
C GLY A 115 9.41 -9.09 -17.40
N TYR A 116 8.42 -8.23 -17.64
CA TYR A 116 7.92 -7.28 -16.64
C TYR A 116 6.84 -7.89 -15.75
N ASP A 117 7.17 -8.95 -15.02
CA ASP A 117 6.27 -9.67 -14.11
C ASP A 117 6.82 -9.79 -12.68
N ALA A 118 8.04 -9.32 -12.43
CA ALA A 118 8.64 -9.41 -11.11
C ALA A 118 8.04 -8.34 -10.17
N PRO A 119 7.49 -8.73 -9.00
CA PRO A 119 6.72 -7.81 -8.16
C PRO A 119 7.59 -6.78 -7.40
N GLY A 120 8.85 -7.12 -7.12
CA GLY A 120 9.70 -6.33 -6.23
C GLY A 120 9.22 -6.34 -4.78
N PHE A 121 9.57 -5.32 -4.01
CA PHE A 121 9.14 -5.14 -2.63
C PHE A 121 8.37 -3.83 -2.50
N LEU A 122 7.18 -3.88 -1.90
CA LEU A 122 6.34 -2.70 -1.72
C LEU A 122 6.51 -2.14 -0.30
N GLU A 123 6.70 -0.83 -0.24
CA GLU A 123 6.51 -0.04 0.96
C GLU A 123 5.33 0.89 0.72
N GLN A 124 4.27 0.75 1.52
CA GLN A 124 3.20 1.74 1.58
C GLN A 124 3.54 2.81 2.61
N VAL A 125 3.64 4.06 2.16
CA VAL A 125 3.81 5.20 3.03
C VAL A 125 2.43 5.67 3.45
N ARG A 126 2.04 5.27 4.66
CA ARG A 126 0.71 5.54 5.20
C ARG A 126 0.62 6.99 5.67
N ASN A 127 -0.52 7.63 5.42
CA ASN A 127 -0.89 8.85 6.13
C ASN A 127 -1.42 8.48 7.53
N ALA A 128 -0.54 7.98 8.39
CA ALA A 128 -0.83 7.53 9.74
C ALA A 128 0.01 8.32 10.76
N PRO A 129 -0.38 8.32 12.05
CA PRO A 129 0.42 8.93 13.10
C PRO A 129 1.84 8.36 13.11
N ILE A 130 2.81 9.24 13.35
CA ILE A 130 4.20 8.87 13.59
C ILE A 130 4.53 9.25 15.01
N ALA A 131 5.10 8.31 15.76
CA ALA A 131 5.54 8.58 17.12
C ALA A 131 6.62 9.66 17.16
N GLU A 132 6.63 10.46 18.21
CA GLU A 132 7.60 11.55 18.38
C GLU A 132 9.00 11.00 18.64
N ARG A 133 9.77 10.83 17.57
CA ARG A 133 11.17 10.38 17.63
C ARG A 133 12.02 11.13 16.60
N PRO A 134 13.18 11.70 16.99
CA PRO A 134 14.04 12.42 16.06
C PRO A 134 14.41 11.59 14.82
N GLY A 135 14.21 12.15 13.63
CA GLY A 135 14.55 11.52 12.36
C GLY A 135 13.53 10.51 11.83
N LEU A 136 12.53 10.13 12.62
CA LEU A 136 11.59 9.07 12.24
C LEU A 136 10.64 9.53 11.12
N TYR A 137 10.10 10.75 11.26
CA TYR A 137 9.25 11.35 10.24
C TYR A 137 10.00 11.51 8.92
N GLU A 138 11.21 12.06 8.97
CA GLU A 138 12.06 12.27 7.79
C GLU A 138 12.37 10.93 7.11
N THR A 139 12.66 9.89 7.90
CA THR A 139 12.95 8.56 7.35
C THR A 139 11.75 7.91 6.67
N LEU A 140 10.52 8.15 7.15
CA LEU A 140 9.30 7.50 6.64
C LEU A 140 8.61 8.29 5.52
N HIS A 141 8.56 9.62 5.59
CA HIS A 141 7.78 10.44 4.65
C HIS A 141 8.60 11.19 3.61
N THR A 142 9.93 11.11 3.69
CA THR A 142 10.82 11.74 2.72
C THR A 142 11.79 10.73 2.14
N THR A 143 12.63 11.20 1.23
CA THR A 143 13.70 10.41 0.63
C THR A 143 15.06 10.63 1.27
N ALA A 144 15.11 11.25 2.46
CA ALA A 144 16.34 11.44 3.21
C ALA A 144 17.15 10.14 3.40
N ALA A 145 16.46 8.99 3.46
CA ALA A 145 17.08 7.68 3.59
C ALA A 145 17.83 7.20 2.33
N PHE A 146 17.54 7.75 1.14
CA PHE A 146 18.06 7.24 -0.14
C PHE A 146 19.49 7.69 -0.47
N LYS A 147 19.98 8.78 0.15
CA LYS A 147 21.33 9.36 0.01
C LYS A 147 21.83 9.51 -1.46
N GLY A 148 22.04 10.73 -1.93
CA GLY A 148 23.04 11.01 -2.98
C GLY A 148 22.67 10.85 -4.46
N SER A 149 21.42 10.60 -4.86
CA SER A 149 20.99 10.72 -6.28
C SER A 149 19.60 11.38 -6.39
N VAL A 150 18.70 11.04 -5.47
CA VAL A 150 17.33 11.54 -5.44
C VAL A 150 17.25 13.05 -5.16
N HIS A 151 18.27 13.64 -4.51
CA HIS A 151 18.31 15.08 -4.24
C HIS A 151 18.50 15.95 -5.50
N ALA A 152 19.01 15.37 -6.59
CA ALA A 152 19.17 16.05 -7.87
C ALA A 152 17.91 15.97 -8.76
N LEU A 153 16.89 15.21 -8.34
CA LEU A 153 15.63 15.13 -9.05
C LEU A 153 14.77 16.36 -8.69
N ASP A 154 14.10 16.90 -9.70
CA ASP A 154 13.01 17.86 -9.49
C ASP A 154 11.92 17.16 -8.68
N TRP A 155 11.89 17.47 -7.39
CA TRP A 155 10.87 17.02 -6.47
C TRP A 155 9.51 17.47 -6.99
N PRO A 156 8.50 16.58 -6.94
CA PRO A 156 7.13 17.00 -7.18
C PRO A 156 6.77 18.20 -6.30
N ASP A 157 5.82 19.01 -6.75
CA ASP A 157 5.29 20.14 -5.97
C ASP A 157 5.01 19.73 -4.51
N PRO A 158 5.27 20.57 -3.49
CA PRO A 158 5.06 20.22 -2.07
C PRO A 158 3.68 19.69 -1.69
N ARG A 159 2.65 19.85 -2.55
CA ARG A 159 1.34 19.21 -2.41
C ARG A 159 1.35 17.69 -2.59
N PHE A 160 2.39 17.14 -3.21
CA PHE A 160 2.57 15.73 -3.41
C PHE A 160 3.29 15.11 -2.22
N HIS A 161 2.75 13.98 -1.76
CA HIS A 161 3.33 13.19 -0.67
C HIS A 161 3.73 11.83 -1.20
N ILE A 162 4.83 11.24 -0.71
CA ILE A 162 5.15 9.85 -1.05
C ILE A 162 3.99 8.98 -0.56
N GLU A 163 3.38 8.22 -1.47
CA GLU A 163 2.31 7.26 -1.18
C GLU A 163 2.88 5.85 -1.11
N SER A 164 3.78 5.52 -2.04
CA SER A 164 4.43 4.20 -2.03
C SER A 164 5.80 4.24 -2.66
N ILE A 165 6.61 3.26 -2.27
CA ILE A 165 7.91 3.00 -2.86
C ILE A 165 7.94 1.52 -3.23
N ARG A 166 8.25 1.22 -4.48
CA ARG A 166 8.48 -0.15 -4.93
C ARG A 166 9.96 -0.32 -5.18
N TYR A 167 10.59 -1.26 -4.48
CA TYR A 167 11.98 -1.62 -4.70
C TYR A 167 12.04 -2.72 -5.74
N SER A 168 12.96 -2.61 -6.68
CA SER A 168 13.31 -3.71 -7.58
C SER A 168 13.67 -4.98 -6.79
N PRO A 169 13.46 -6.19 -7.35
CA PRO A 169 13.83 -7.45 -6.71
C PRO A 169 15.30 -7.51 -6.27
N PHE A 170 16.17 -6.81 -6.99
CA PHE A 170 17.61 -6.74 -6.70
C PHE A 170 18.00 -5.61 -5.73
N GLY A 171 17.06 -4.72 -5.39
CA GLY A 171 17.29 -3.62 -4.44
C GLY A 171 18.18 -2.49 -4.95
N HIS A 172 18.46 -2.45 -6.25
CA HIS A 172 19.30 -1.41 -6.87
C HIS A 172 18.52 -0.20 -7.38
N CYS A 173 17.21 -0.34 -7.56
CA CYS A 173 16.33 0.73 -8.01
C CYS A 173 15.02 0.76 -7.22
N ALA A 174 14.42 1.94 -7.15
CA ALA A 174 13.11 2.18 -6.55
C ALA A 174 12.23 3.00 -7.48
N PHE A 175 10.97 2.63 -7.57
CA PHE A 175 9.90 3.39 -8.19
C PHE A 175 9.09 4.08 -7.09
N LEU A 176 9.20 5.41 -7.02
CA LEU A 176 8.59 6.25 -6.01
C LEU A 176 7.31 6.82 -6.59
N VAL A 177 6.19 6.58 -5.91
CA VAL A 177 4.88 7.11 -6.28
C VAL A 177 4.51 8.18 -5.28
N TYR A 178 4.14 9.35 -5.79
CA TYR A 178 3.68 10.48 -5.04
C TYR A 178 2.22 10.74 -5.34
N ARG A 179 1.49 11.21 -4.33
CA ARG A 179 0.08 11.52 -4.44
C ARG A 179 -0.27 12.93 -3.97
N ASP A 180 -0.96 13.70 -4.81
CA ASP A 180 -1.70 14.90 -4.41
C ASP A 180 -3.10 14.49 -3.93
N LEU A 181 -3.28 14.51 -2.60
CA LEU A 181 -4.54 14.13 -1.96
C LEU A 181 -5.66 15.16 -2.17
N LYS A 182 -5.33 16.38 -2.61
CA LYS A 182 -6.29 17.47 -2.83
C LYS A 182 -6.79 17.52 -4.27
N ASN A 183 -6.08 16.90 -5.22
CA ASN A 183 -6.45 16.87 -6.64
C ASN A 183 -6.46 15.44 -7.22
N PRO A 184 -7.58 14.71 -7.12
CA PRO A 184 -7.66 13.31 -7.52
C PRO A 184 -7.32 13.00 -9.00
N ARG A 185 -7.48 13.99 -9.91
CA ARG A 185 -7.34 13.82 -11.37
C ARG A 185 -5.97 14.21 -11.95
N ALA A 186 -5.08 14.70 -11.09
CA ALA A 186 -3.65 14.83 -11.39
C ALA A 186 -2.91 14.35 -10.14
N SER A 187 -3.41 13.25 -9.58
CA SER A 187 -3.04 12.86 -8.23
C SER A 187 -1.70 12.18 -8.23
N TYR A 188 -1.26 11.54 -9.30
CA TYR A 188 0.03 10.86 -9.30
C TYR A 188 1.14 11.66 -9.96
N ASP A 189 2.28 11.69 -9.27
CA ASP A 189 3.59 11.89 -9.87
C ASP A 189 4.46 10.69 -9.50
N PHE A 190 5.43 10.32 -10.32
CA PHE A 190 6.31 9.19 -10.04
C PHE A 190 7.73 9.39 -10.57
N ARG A 191 8.69 8.74 -9.90
CA ARG A 191 10.10 8.76 -10.27
C ARG A 191 10.68 7.36 -10.15
N LEU A 192 11.41 6.92 -11.16
CA LEU A 192 12.29 5.77 -11.07
C LEU A 192 13.70 6.25 -10.75
N VAL A 193 14.29 5.69 -9.69
CA VAL A 193 15.59 6.13 -9.19
C VAL A 193 16.51 4.96 -8.92
N ARG A 194 17.81 5.20 -9.10
CA ARG A 194 18.84 4.28 -8.65
C ARG A 194 19.15 4.50 -7.17
N ILE A 195 19.18 3.40 -6.45
CA ILE A 195 19.52 3.33 -5.03
C ILE A 195 21.03 3.16 -4.92
N LEU A 196 21.69 4.16 -4.35
CA LEU A 196 23.13 4.11 -4.07
C LEU A 196 23.45 3.48 -2.70
N ASP A 197 22.52 3.61 -1.74
CA ASP A 197 22.62 2.96 -0.43
C ASP A 197 21.78 1.67 -0.40
N PRO A 198 22.38 0.48 -0.55
CA PRO A 198 21.64 -0.79 -0.51
C PRO A 198 20.99 -1.05 0.87
N GLY A 199 21.40 -0.30 1.91
CA GLY A 199 20.82 -0.36 3.25
C GLY A 199 19.49 0.39 3.39
N VAL A 200 19.07 1.20 2.41
CA VAL A 200 17.87 2.06 2.52
C VAL A 200 16.63 1.28 2.95
N ARG A 201 16.41 0.11 2.34
CA ARG A 201 15.25 -0.75 2.61
C ARG A 201 15.23 -1.21 4.07
N ARG A 202 16.39 -1.60 4.59
CA ARG A 202 16.54 -2.01 6.00
C ARG A 202 16.41 -0.84 6.97
N VAL A 203 16.93 0.33 6.61
CA VAL A 203 16.78 1.56 7.42
C VAL A 203 15.31 1.92 7.54
N ARG A 204 14.57 1.90 6.44
CA ARG A 204 13.12 2.19 6.43
C ARG A 204 12.31 1.10 7.13
N ALA A 205 12.66 -0.18 6.97
CA ALA A 205 12.03 -1.27 7.72
C ALA A 205 12.22 -1.12 9.24
N ARG A 206 13.41 -0.69 9.67
CA ARG A 206 13.68 -0.35 11.07
C ARG A 206 12.86 0.85 11.54
N ALA A 207 12.68 1.87 10.69
CA ALA A 207 11.85 3.03 11.00
C ALA A 207 10.39 2.61 11.21
N HIS A 208 9.80 1.85 10.29
CA HIS A 208 8.44 1.30 10.45
C HIS A 208 8.31 0.42 11.70
N THR A 209 9.27 -0.48 11.95
CA THR A 209 9.27 -1.29 13.19
C THR A 209 9.31 -0.42 14.43
N THR A 210 10.13 0.63 14.41
CA THR A 210 10.24 1.57 15.54
C THR A 210 8.95 2.34 15.73
N ASN A 211 8.35 2.83 14.64
CA ASN A 211 7.09 3.55 14.67
C ASN A 211 5.97 2.67 15.24
N GLY A 212 5.82 1.44 14.72
CA GLY A 212 4.79 0.52 15.19
C GLY A 212 4.91 0.19 16.69
N LEU A 213 6.13 -0.06 17.17
CA LEU A 213 6.35 -0.31 18.60
C LEU A 213 6.03 0.89 19.48
N LEU A 214 6.32 2.11 19.01
CA LEU A 214 6.01 3.34 19.76
C LEU A 214 4.50 3.67 19.72
N LEU A 215 3.83 3.48 18.59
CA LEU A 215 2.37 3.65 18.50
C LEU A 215 1.63 2.74 19.48
N TYR A 216 2.08 1.49 19.63
CA TYR A 216 1.55 0.60 20.65
C TYR A 216 1.89 1.07 22.06
N LYS A 217 3.15 1.43 22.32
CA LYS A 217 3.60 1.80 23.67
C LYS A 217 2.93 3.08 24.19
N ASP A 218 2.84 4.10 23.33
CA ASP A 218 2.46 5.44 23.74
C ASP A 218 0.94 5.64 23.67
N ASN A 219 0.27 5.00 22.69
CA ASN A 219 -1.15 5.21 22.42
C ASN A 219 -2.01 3.94 22.54
N SER A 220 -1.41 2.77 22.83
CA SER A 220 -2.09 1.46 22.77
C SER A 220 -2.76 1.17 21.42
N ASP A 221 -2.31 1.81 20.34
CA ASP A 221 -2.87 1.62 19.00
C ASP A 221 -2.27 0.37 18.34
N ILE A 222 -2.86 -0.76 18.69
CA ILE A 222 -2.42 -2.08 18.24
C ILE A 222 -2.60 -2.27 16.72
N TYR A 223 -3.62 -1.65 16.11
CA TYR A 223 -3.88 -1.78 14.68
C TYR A 223 -2.90 -0.95 13.85
N ALA A 224 -2.62 0.29 14.27
CA ALA A 224 -1.61 1.08 13.59
C ALA A 224 -0.23 0.43 13.73
N ALA A 225 0.08 -0.11 14.91
CA ALA A 225 1.32 -0.84 15.16
C ALA A 225 1.49 -2.09 14.28
N GLU A 226 0.46 -2.93 14.16
CA GLU A 226 0.49 -4.11 13.29
C GLU A 226 0.71 -3.73 11.82
N ALA A 227 0.04 -2.68 11.35
CA ALA A 227 0.18 -2.23 9.97
C ALA A 227 1.60 -1.70 9.66
N GLU A 228 2.22 -0.95 10.58
CA GLU A 228 3.63 -0.55 10.45
C GLU A 228 4.58 -1.77 10.43
N LEU A 229 4.31 -2.76 11.29
CA LEU A 229 5.11 -3.98 11.37
C LEU A 229 4.95 -4.85 10.11
N SER A 230 3.76 -4.89 9.50
CA SER A 230 3.52 -5.58 8.23
C SER A 230 4.34 -4.94 7.11
N ILE A 231 4.31 -3.60 6.99
CA ILE A 231 5.13 -2.88 6.02
C ILE A 231 6.62 -3.18 6.22
N ALA A 232 7.10 -3.15 7.47
CA ALA A 232 8.49 -3.46 7.78
C ALA A 232 8.89 -4.89 7.38
N ALA A 233 8.03 -5.88 7.68
CA ALA A 233 8.27 -7.29 7.40
C ALA A 233 8.22 -7.64 5.90
N GLU A 234 7.33 -6.99 5.14
CA GLU A 234 7.21 -7.17 3.69
C GLU A 234 8.36 -6.49 2.95
N MET A 235 8.77 -5.31 3.42
CA MET A 235 9.86 -4.56 2.81
C MET A 235 11.23 -5.20 3.06
N ASP A 236 11.55 -5.64 4.28
CA ASP A 236 12.77 -6.41 4.56
C ASP A 236 12.42 -7.77 5.18
N PRO A 237 12.16 -8.81 4.35
CA PRO A 237 11.87 -10.16 4.83
C PRO A 237 13.03 -10.82 5.59
N GLN A 238 14.22 -10.20 5.62
CA GLN A 238 15.38 -10.65 6.40
C GLN A 238 15.51 -9.88 7.72
N TYR A 239 14.54 -9.02 8.06
CA TYR A 239 14.53 -8.29 9.32
C TYR A 239 13.70 -9.02 10.39
N ALA A 240 14.35 -9.99 11.04
CA ALA A 240 13.75 -10.88 12.03
C ALA A 240 13.00 -10.14 13.16
N LEU A 241 13.44 -8.94 13.55
CA LEU A 241 12.76 -8.15 14.58
C LEU A 241 11.36 -7.69 14.13
N ALA A 242 11.21 -7.26 12.87
CA ALA A 242 9.92 -6.87 12.32
C ALA A 242 8.98 -8.08 12.26
N LEU A 243 9.47 -9.22 11.76
CA LEU A 243 8.72 -10.48 11.69
C LEU A 243 8.26 -10.95 13.08
N PHE A 244 9.15 -10.90 14.07
CA PHE A 244 8.84 -11.30 15.45
C PHE A 244 7.72 -10.45 16.05
N TYR A 245 7.78 -9.12 15.89
CA TYR A 245 6.74 -8.26 16.43
C TYR A 245 5.45 -8.33 15.61
N HIS A 246 5.54 -8.40 14.28
CA HIS A 246 4.37 -8.62 13.43
C HIS A 246 3.62 -9.89 13.85
N GLY A 247 4.35 -10.99 14.07
CA GLY A 247 3.78 -12.24 14.54
C GLY A 247 3.04 -12.12 15.88
N GLY A 248 3.64 -11.41 16.84
CA GLY A 248 3.02 -11.17 18.14
C GLY A 248 1.72 -10.34 18.04
N PHE A 249 1.72 -9.30 17.20
CA PHE A 249 0.54 -8.46 17.00
C PHE A 249 -0.57 -9.19 16.24
N LEU A 250 -0.23 -10.03 15.27
CA LEU A 250 -1.19 -10.93 14.60
C LEU A 250 -1.88 -11.86 15.61
N ILE A 251 -1.13 -12.46 16.54
CA ILE A 251 -1.70 -13.31 17.60
C ILE A 251 -2.62 -12.50 18.52
N ALA A 252 -2.23 -11.29 18.90
CA ALA A 252 -3.05 -10.40 19.71
C ALA A 252 -4.37 -10.01 19.00
N HIS A 253 -4.37 -9.94 17.67
CA HIS A 253 -5.58 -9.78 16.84
C HIS A 253 -6.36 -11.07 16.57
N GLY A 254 -5.96 -12.20 17.18
CA GLY A 254 -6.62 -13.49 16.99
C GLY A 254 -6.20 -14.24 15.72
N ARG A 255 -5.32 -13.67 14.88
CA ARG A 255 -4.73 -14.29 13.68
C ARG A 255 -3.56 -15.20 14.07
N ARG A 256 -3.85 -16.21 14.91
CA ARG A 256 -2.83 -17.04 15.58
C ARG A 256 -1.93 -17.78 14.61
N GLU A 257 -2.50 -18.41 13.59
CA GLU A 257 -1.74 -19.18 12.60
C GLU A 257 -0.78 -18.30 11.81
N ASP A 258 -1.27 -17.14 11.34
CA ASP A 258 -0.44 -16.14 10.64
C ASP A 258 0.72 -15.69 11.54
N GLY A 259 0.42 -15.40 12.81
CA GLY A 259 1.45 -14.94 13.75
C GLY A 259 2.50 -16.00 14.09
N ILE A 260 2.11 -17.27 14.21
CA ILE A 260 3.06 -18.38 14.38
C ILE A 260 3.92 -18.56 13.12
N ARG A 261 3.36 -18.39 11.91
CA ARG A 261 4.16 -18.42 10.67
C ARG A 261 5.19 -17.31 10.63
N ARG A 262 4.83 -16.08 11.00
CA ARG A 262 5.79 -14.96 11.11
C ARG A 262 6.88 -15.20 12.15
N LEU A 263 6.53 -15.79 13.30
CA LEU A 263 7.52 -16.20 14.29
C LEU A 263 8.48 -17.26 13.71
N ALA A 264 7.96 -18.24 12.97
CA ALA A 264 8.78 -19.26 12.33
C ALA A 264 9.78 -18.64 11.34
N GLU A 265 9.35 -17.64 10.55
CA GLU A 265 10.23 -16.86 9.68
C GLU A 265 11.31 -16.11 10.48
N ALA A 266 10.93 -15.43 11.57
CA ALA A 266 11.88 -14.73 12.43
C ALA A 266 12.94 -15.68 13.03
N VAL A 267 12.52 -16.84 13.52
CA VAL A 267 13.40 -17.85 14.14
C VAL A 267 14.35 -18.49 13.14
N LYS A 268 13.93 -18.67 11.88
CA LYS A 268 14.83 -19.14 10.80
C LYS A 268 15.98 -18.17 10.53
N ILE A 269 15.76 -16.87 10.76
CA ILE A 269 16.76 -15.83 10.55
C ILE A 269 17.62 -15.61 11.80
N ASP A 270 17.01 -15.61 12.99
CA ASP A 270 17.67 -15.39 14.27
C ASP A 270 17.00 -16.23 15.37
N ASP A 271 17.70 -17.28 15.79
CA ASP A 271 17.19 -18.28 16.74
C ASP A 271 16.97 -17.72 18.15
N ARG A 272 17.52 -16.56 18.49
CA ARG A 272 17.28 -15.88 19.77
C ARG A 272 15.81 -15.52 19.97
N PHE A 273 15.05 -15.43 18.88
CA PHE A 273 13.61 -15.23 18.96
C PHE A 273 12.85 -16.43 19.54
N ILE A 274 13.45 -17.62 19.63
CA ILE A 274 12.89 -18.77 20.33
C ILE A 274 12.74 -18.46 21.82
N GLU A 275 13.84 -18.09 22.49
CA GLU A 275 13.83 -17.78 23.91
C GLU A 275 13.02 -16.51 24.21
N LYS A 276 13.07 -15.52 23.30
CA LYS A 276 12.22 -14.33 23.40
C LYS A 276 10.73 -14.69 23.31
N ALA A 277 10.31 -15.54 22.37
CA ALA A 277 8.91 -15.95 22.21
C ALA A 277 8.37 -16.74 23.41
N LYS A 278 9.21 -17.57 24.07
CA LYS A 278 8.80 -18.32 25.28
C LYS A 278 8.38 -17.40 26.42
N SER A 279 8.97 -16.21 26.53
CA SER A 279 8.73 -15.27 27.64
C SER A 279 7.86 -14.07 27.24
N ALA A 280 7.81 -13.72 25.96
CA ALA A 280 7.02 -12.62 25.42
C ALA A 280 5.51 -12.81 25.70
N LYS A 281 4.84 -11.72 26.09
CA LYS A 281 3.42 -11.68 26.44
C LYS A 281 2.54 -11.91 25.21
N GLU A 282 2.98 -11.38 24.07
CA GLU A 282 2.31 -11.45 22.77
C GLU A 282 2.08 -12.90 22.31
N TYR A 283 2.91 -13.83 22.80
CA TYR A 283 2.85 -15.25 22.44
C TYR A 283 2.22 -16.13 23.52
N GLU A 284 1.83 -15.57 24.67
CA GLU A 284 1.31 -16.34 25.82
C GLU A 284 0.12 -17.23 25.45
N THR A 285 -0.82 -16.69 24.68
CA THR A 285 -2.07 -17.38 24.29
C THR A 285 -1.87 -18.52 23.29
N VAL A 286 -0.67 -18.64 22.70
CA VAL A 286 -0.34 -19.68 21.71
C VAL A 286 0.76 -20.63 22.17
N ARG A 287 1.30 -20.51 23.39
CA ARG A 287 2.38 -21.38 23.88
C ARG A 287 2.04 -22.87 23.82
N GLU A 288 0.78 -23.20 24.02
CA GLU A 288 0.28 -24.58 23.97
C GLU A 288 -0.05 -25.07 22.55
N HIS A 289 -0.09 -24.16 21.56
CA HIS A 289 -0.42 -24.48 20.18
C HIS A 289 0.61 -25.43 19.55
N PRO A 290 0.20 -26.52 18.86
CA PRO A 290 1.13 -27.50 18.29
C PRO A 290 2.20 -26.88 17.39
N GLU A 291 1.79 -26.00 16.46
CA GLU A 291 2.73 -25.32 15.56
C GLU A 291 3.70 -24.38 16.29
N PHE A 292 3.26 -23.70 17.36
CA PHE A 292 4.16 -22.88 18.16
C PHE A 292 5.20 -23.77 18.85
N LYS A 293 4.77 -24.86 19.49
CA LYS A 293 5.68 -25.84 20.10
C LYS A 293 6.68 -26.41 19.09
N LYS A 294 6.24 -26.66 17.86
CA LYS A 294 7.11 -27.12 16.77
C LYS A 294 8.19 -26.09 16.45
N VAL A 295 7.81 -24.83 16.20
CA VAL A 295 8.75 -23.73 15.95
C VAL A 295 9.78 -23.60 17.08
N ILE A 296 9.35 -23.74 18.33
CA ILE A 296 10.24 -23.65 19.50
C ILE A 296 11.18 -24.87 19.65
N ARG A 297 10.72 -26.07 19.26
CA ARG A 297 11.48 -27.33 19.38
C ARG A 297 12.50 -27.53 18.26
N GLU A 298 12.29 -26.97 17.08
CA GLU A 298 13.15 -27.17 15.90
C GLU A 298 14.62 -26.72 16.11
N ARG A 299 14.93 -25.96 17.18
CA ARG A 299 16.29 -25.66 17.63
C ARG A 299 17.15 -26.91 17.83
N ASP A 300 16.59 -27.94 18.47
CA ASP A 300 17.40 -29.06 18.98
C ASP A 300 17.85 -30.00 17.84
N ALA A 301 17.14 -30.03 16.71
CA ALA A 301 17.50 -30.85 15.55
C ALA A 301 18.64 -30.25 14.70
N TRP A 302 18.83 -28.93 14.73
CA TRP A 302 19.85 -28.23 13.93
C TRP A 302 21.18 -28.04 14.67
N ILE A 303 21.15 -27.86 16.00
CA ILE A 303 22.37 -27.70 16.82
C ILE A 303 23.01 -29.07 17.14
N HIS A 304 22.19 -30.13 17.19
CA HIS A 304 22.64 -31.49 17.39
C HIS A 304 21.95 -32.41 16.37
N PRO A 305 22.43 -32.49 15.12
CA PRO A 305 22.01 -33.59 14.26
C PRO A 305 22.30 -34.87 15.02
N ALA A 306 21.27 -35.67 15.29
CA ALA A 306 21.44 -36.96 15.92
C ALA A 306 22.58 -37.67 15.18
N LYS A 307 23.66 -38.02 15.90
CA LYS A 307 24.68 -38.91 15.35
C LYS A 307 23.95 -40.17 14.98
N GLU A 308 23.63 -40.37 13.70
CA GLU A 308 23.15 -41.65 13.21
C GLU A 308 24.23 -42.68 13.56
N PRO A 309 23.97 -43.62 14.49
CA PRO A 309 24.92 -44.68 14.75
C PRO A 309 24.86 -45.63 13.56
N GLY A 310 25.74 -45.47 12.58
CA GLY A 310 25.91 -46.48 11.53
C GLY A 310 26.27 -46.02 10.11
N ARG A 311 26.38 -44.73 9.80
CA ARG A 311 26.87 -44.32 8.47
C ARG A 311 28.40 -44.39 8.39
N ILE A 312 28.89 -45.59 8.11
CA ILE A 312 30.23 -45.81 7.58
C ILE A 312 30.23 -45.25 6.16
N TYR A 313 30.89 -44.10 5.97
CA TYR A 313 31.22 -43.63 4.63
C TYR A 313 32.20 -44.63 4.00
N ARG A 314 31.73 -45.34 2.98
CA ARG A 314 32.58 -46.06 2.02
C ARG A 314 32.80 -45.18 0.81
#